data_AF-A0A943FX08-F1
#
_entry.id   AF-A0A943FX08-F1
#
_cell.length_a   1.000
_cell.length_b   1.000
_cell.length_c   1.000
_cell.angle_alpha   90.00
_cell.angle_beta   90.00
_cell.angle_gamma   90.00
#
_symmetry.space_group_name_H-M   'P 1'
#
loop_
_entity.id
_entity.type
_entity.pdbx_description
1 polymer ?
#
loop_
_entity_poly.entity_id
_entity_poly.type
_entity_poly.pdbx_seq_one_letter_code
_entity_poly.pdbx_strand_id
1 'polypeptide(L)'
;MYIDLSLFDRLKIVLKYFTSSFMSIELIVIVLCLFLFLFFNLKRKKKSVNIFVPVVVLLFLAFISMGFHEYAIAAINEVVKFLINYYYFPSMSFYFVIMLFTTIYLIYIVYSNKYSDRFKIFNYIFCFILYVFFVGLFSYIVSNNLSLSIDYAIYKDKYILSFVQLSNLIFWLWMLITFFIKIYNYFRKKFD
;
A
#
# COMPACT_ATOMS: atom_id res chain seq x y z
N MET A 1 -23.30 16.21 -15.85
CA MET A 1 -24.69 15.88 -15.47
C MET A 1 -24.66 14.48 -14.88
N TYR A 2 -24.84 14.32 -13.57
CA TYR A 2 -24.89 12.99 -12.96
C TYR A 2 -26.24 12.36 -13.32
N ILE A 3 -26.22 11.16 -13.89
CA ILE A 3 -27.44 10.39 -14.14
C ILE A 3 -27.89 9.86 -12.79
N ASP A 4 -29.06 10.31 -12.33
CA ASP A 4 -29.63 9.87 -11.06
C ASP A 4 -30.35 8.52 -11.26
N LEU A 5 -29.55 7.45 -11.22
CA LEU A 5 -30.03 6.08 -11.39
C LEU A 5 -30.44 5.49 -10.04
N SER A 6 -31.65 4.95 -9.97
CA SER A 6 -32.08 4.10 -8.86
C SER A 6 -31.20 2.84 -8.76
N LEU A 7 -31.14 2.22 -7.56
CA LEU A 7 -30.39 0.97 -7.37
C LEU A 7 -30.84 -0.15 -8.33
N PHE A 8 -32.13 -0.21 -8.64
CA PHE A 8 -32.68 -1.22 -9.53
C PHE A 8 -32.28 -0.99 -10.99
N ASP A 9 -32.23 0.26 -11.44
CA ASP A 9 -31.76 0.58 -12.79
C ASP A 9 -30.28 0.28 -12.95
N ARG A 10 -29.47 0.53 -11.91
CA ARG A 10 -28.05 0.14 -11.89
C ARG A 10 -27.89 -1.37 -12.02
N LEU A 11 -28.66 -2.16 -11.27
CA LEU A 11 -28.63 -3.63 -11.37
C LEU A 11 -29.02 -4.13 -12.75
N LYS A 12 -30.07 -3.57 -13.36
CA LYS A 12 -30.47 -3.91 -14.73
C LYS A 12 -29.37 -3.62 -15.75
N ILE A 13 -28.72 -2.47 -15.63
CA ILE A 13 -27.61 -2.09 -16.52
C ILE A 13 -26.46 -3.08 -16.39
N VAL A 14 -26.08 -3.43 -15.15
CA VAL A 14 -25.00 -4.39 -14.87
C VAL A 14 -25.33 -5.78 -15.43
N LEU A 15 -26.54 -6.29 -15.18
CA LEU A 15 -26.97 -7.60 -15.70
C LEU A 15 -26.98 -7.61 -17.23
N LYS A 16 -27.52 -6.56 -17.86
CA LYS A 16 -27.53 -6.43 -19.33
C LYS A 16 -26.11 -6.47 -19.89
N TYR A 17 -25.18 -5.75 -19.27
CA TYR A 17 -23.76 -5.70 -19.67
C TYR A 17 -23.07 -7.08 -19.55
N PHE A 18 -23.36 -7.82 -18.49
CA PHE A 18 -22.81 -9.16 -18.30
C PHE A 18 -23.32 -10.17 -19.34
N THR A 19 -24.55 -9.99 -19.82
CA THR A 19 -25.13 -10.84 -20.88
C THR A 19 -24.87 -10.33 -22.29
N SER A 20 -24.31 -9.13 -22.46
CA SER A 20 -24.20 -8.49 -23.78
C SER A 20 -22.95 -8.86 -24.56
N SER A 21 -21.98 -9.52 -23.94
CA SER A 21 -20.75 -9.91 -24.63
C SER A 21 -20.31 -11.31 -24.24
N PHE A 22 -19.73 -12.02 -25.21
CA PHE A 22 -19.16 -13.35 -25.01
C PHE A 22 -18.06 -13.31 -23.92
N MET A 23 -17.18 -12.30 -23.96
CA MET A 23 -16.14 -12.07 -22.95
C MET A 23 -16.70 -11.90 -21.53
N SER A 24 -17.81 -11.17 -21.38
CA SER A 24 -18.47 -10.97 -20.08
C SER A 24 -18.99 -12.29 -19.51
N ILE A 25 -19.54 -13.16 -20.36
CA ILE A 25 -20.04 -14.48 -19.98
C ILE A 25 -18.88 -15.40 -19.59
N GLU A 26 -17.78 -15.40 -20.36
CA GLU A 26 -16.57 -16.16 -20.04
C GLU A 26 -16.01 -15.78 -18.67
N LEU A 27 -15.93 -14.48 -18.36
CA LEU A 27 -15.47 -14.00 -17.05
C LEU A 27 -16.37 -14.48 -15.91
N ILE A 28 -17.69 -14.49 -16.10
CA ILE A 28 -18.63 -15.02 -15.10
C ILE A 28 -18.39 -16.51 -14.88
N VAL A 29 -18.23 -17.30 -15.94
CA VAL A 29 -17.97 -18.74 -15.84
C VAL A 29 -16.65 -19.00 -15.11
N ILE A 30 -15.60 -18.26 -15.44
CA ILE A 30 -14.27 -18.36 -14.80
C ILE A 30 -14.36 -18.03 -13.30
N VAL A 31 -15.08 -16.96 -12.92
CA VAL A 31 -15.31 -16.60 -11.50
C VAL A 31 -16.15 -17.67 -10.79
N LEU A 32 -17.15 -18.24 -11.46
CA LEU A 32 -17.99 -19.31 -10.92
C LEU A 32 -17.19 -20.61 -10.71
N CYS A 33 -16.27 -20.94 -11.60
CA CYS A 33 -15.33 -22.06 -11.42
C CYS A 33 -14.45 -21.85 -10.18
N LEU A 34 -13.92 -20.63 -9.97
CA LEU A 34 -13.16 -20.32 -8.76
C LEU A 34 -14.03 -20.46 -7.51
N PHE A 35 -15.26 -19.94 -7.54
CA PHE A 35 -16.21 -20.07 -6.43
C PHE A 35 -16.48 -21.54 -6.06
N LEU A 36 -16.78 -22.38 -7.04
CA LEU A 36 -17.01 -23.81 -6.84
C LEU A 36 -15.75 -24.49 -6.28
N PHE A 37 -14.58 -24.19 -6.84
CA PHE A 37 -13.31 -24.71 -6.34
C PHE A 37 -13.09 -24.37 -4.86
N LEU A 38 -13.32 -23.11 -4.46
CA LEU A 38 -13.20 -22.67 -3.07
C LEU A 38 -14.23 -23.39 -2.18
N PHE A 39 -15.50 -23.44 -2.62
CA PHE A 39 -16.60 -24.05 -1.89
C PHE A 39 -16.34 -25.53 -1.58
N PHE A 40 -15.88 -26.31 -2.57
CA PHE A 40 -15.58 -27.74 -2.38
C PHE A 40 -14.37 -27.98 -1.47
N ASN A 41 -13.44 -27.03 -1.37
CA ASN A 41 -12.27 -27.15 -0.51
C ASN A 41 -12.49 -26.66 0.94
N LEU A 42 -13.64 -26.03 1.26
CA LEU A 42 -13.95 -25.53 2.61
C LEU A 42 -13.81 -26.58 3.73
N LYS A 43 -14.18 -27.84 3.46
CA LYS A 43 -14.20 -28.92 4.47
C LYS A 43 -12.92 -29.76 4.50
N ARG A 44 -11.95 -29.49 3.62
CA ARG A 44 -10.72 -30.31 3.50
C ARG A 44 -9.62 -29.78 4.41
N LYS A 45 -9.39 -30.45 5.55
CA LYS A 45 -8.35 -30.08 6.53
C LYS A 45 -6.91 -30.53 6.19
N LYS A 46 -6.65 -30.97 4.94
CA LYS A 46 -5.31 -31.43 4.56
C LYS A 46 -4.36 -30.23 4.42
N LYS A 47 -3.17 -30.29 5.04
CA LYS A 47 -2.14 -29.24 4.98
C LYS A 47 -1.81 -28.79 3.55
N SER A 48 -1.76 -29.74 2.61
CA SER A 48 -1.54 -29.46 1.19
C SER A 48 -2.65 -28.60 0.55
N VAL A 49 -3.91 -28.80 0.92
CA VAL A 49 -5.06 -28.03 0.39
C VAL A 49 -5.03 -26.61 0.94
N ASN A 50 -4.68 -26.44 2.23
CA ASN A 50 -4.57 -25.13 2.86
C ASN A 50 -3.47 -24.24 2.24
N ILE A 51 -2.42 -24.84 1.65
CA ILE A 51 -1.38 -24.09 0.93
C ILE A 51 -1.77 -23.89 -0.54
N PHE A 52 -2.39 -24.90 -1.15
CA PHE A 52 -2.75 -24.88 -2.57
C PHE A 52 -3.86 -23.85 -2.89
N VAL A 53 -4.88 -23.73 -2.03
CA VAL A 53 -6.00 -22.81 -2.26
C VAL A 53 -5.55 -21.34 -2.37
N PRO A 54 -4.75 -20.78 -1.44
CA PRO A 54 -4.19 -19.43 -1.60
C PRO A 54 -3.40 -19.23 -2.90
N VAL A 55 -2.60 -20.22 -3.30
CA VAL A 55 -1.80 -20.15 -4.55
C VAL A 55 -2.72 -20.05 -5.77
N VAL A 56 -3.78 -20.86 -5.84
CA VAL A 56 -4.76 -20.80 -6.95
C VAL A 56 -5.47 -19.45 -7.00
N VAL A 57 -5.84 -18.88 -5.85
CA VAL A 57 -6.46 -17.55 -5.78
C VAL A 57 -5.50 -16.46 -6.25
N LEU A 58 -4.23 -16.53 -5.87
CA LEU A 58 -3.21 -15.57 -6.32
C LEU A 58 -2.97 -15.66 -7.83
N LEU A 59 -2.89 -16.86 -8.39
CA LEU A 59 -2.76 -17.07 -9.83
C LEU A 59 -3.99 -16.53 -10.59
N PHE A 60 -5.18 -16.71 -10.04
CA PHE A 60 -6.41 -16.17 -10.62
C PHE A 60 -6.41 -14.64 -10.65
N LEU A 61 -6.00 -13.99 -9.55
CA LEU A 61 -5.87 -12.54 -9.49
C LEU A 61 -4.82 -12.03 -10.48
N ALA A 62 -3.68 -12.72 -10.60
CA ALA A 62 -2.65 -12.38 -11.56
C ALA A 62 -3.16 -12.51 -13.01
N PHE A 63 -3.91 -13.57 -13.33
CA PHE A 63 -4.51 -13.77 -14.65
C PHE A 63 -5.47 -12.64 -15.04
N ILE A 64 -6.38 -12.26 -14.15
CA ILE A 64 -7.28 -11.10 -14.37
C ILE A 64 -6.46 -9.82 -14.55
N SER A 65 -5.46 -9.61 -13.69
CA SER A 65 -4.62 -8.41 -13.74
C SER A 65 -3.81 -8.33 -15.03
N MET A 66 -3.39 -9.45 -15.63
CA MET A 66 -2.72 -9.47 -16.94
C MET A 66 -3.69 -9.11 -18.07
N GLY A 67 -4.90 -9.68 -18.06
CA GLY A 67 -5.94 -9.38 -19.08
C GLY A 67 -6.41 -7.92 -19.06
N PHE A 68 -6.35 -7.28 -17.89
CA PHE A 68 -6.78 -5.88 -17.69
C PHE A 68 -5.64 -4.99 -17.20
N HIS A 69 -4.39 -5.26 -17.62
CA HIS A 69 -3.20 -4.65 -17.02
C HIS A 69 -3.21 -3.12 -17.06
N GLU A 70 -3.64 -2.50 -18.15
CA GLU A 70 -3.72 -1.04 -18.27
C GLU A 70 -4.67 -0.44 -17.22
N TYR A 71 -5.85 -1.05 -17.06
CA TYR A 71 -6.85 -0.62 -16.07
C TYR A 71 -6.41 -0.92 -14.63
N ALA A 72 -5.76 -2.06 -14.40
CA ALA A 72 -5.22 -2.41 -13.09
C ALA A 72 -4.13 -1.41 -12.66
N ILE A 73 -3.20 -1.09 -13.57
CA ILE A 73 -2.16 -0.08 -13.35
C ILE A 73 -2.80 1.30 -13.14
N ALA A 74 -3.79 1.68 -13.93
CA ALA A 74 -4.50 2.95 -13.77
C ALA A 74 -5.19 3.05 -12.39
N ALA A 75 -5.89 2.00 -11.96
CA ALA A 75 -6.54 1.96 -10.66
C ALA A 75 -5.54 2.03 -9.51
N ILE A 76 -4.41 1.29 -9.61
CA ILE A 76 -3.32 1.38 -8.63
C ILE A 76 -2.76 2.80 -8.60
N ASN A 77 -2.52 3.42 -9.76
CA ASN A 77 -2.01 4.79 -9.84
C ASN A 77 -2.97 5.79 -9.19
N GLU A 78 -4.28 5.66 -9.39
CA GLU A 78 -5.26 6.54 -8.74
C GLU A 78 -5.34 6.32 -7.23
N VAL A 79 -5.26 5.07 -6.75
CA VAL A 79 -5.17 4.79 -5.31
C VAL A 79 -3.89 5.37 -4.72
N VAL A 80 -2.75 5.17 -5.38
CA VAL A 80 -1.46 5.71 -4.96
C VAL A 80 -1.49 7.23 -4.95
N LYS A 81 -1.99 7.88 -6.01
CA LYS A 81 -2.19 9.34 -6.07
C LYS A 81 -3.10 9.83 -4.96
N PHE A 82 -4.21 9.14 -4.69
CA PHE A 82 -5.12 9.50 -3.61
C PHE A 82 -4.40 9.45 -2.25
N LEU A 83 -3.68 8.37 -1.97
CA LEU A 83 -2.92 8.23 -0.72
C LEU A 83 -1.82 9.29 -0.60
N ILE A 84 -1.12 9.57 -1.70
CA ILE A 84 -0.05 10.57 -1.76
C ILE A 84 -0.62 12.00 -1.60
N ASN A 85 -1.71 12.33 -2.29
CA ASN A 85 -2.31 13.67 -2.28
C ASN A 85 -3.02 13.99 -0.96
N TYR A 86 -3.61 12.98 -0.30
CA TYR A 86 -4.30 13.17 0.98
C TYR A 86 -3.34 13.38 2.14
N TYR A 87 -2.15 12.77 2.08
CA TYR A 87 -1.10 12.91 3.08
C TYR A 87 0.02 13.82 2.58
N TYR A 88 -0.29 15.08 2.31
CA TYR A 88 0.77 16.08 2.16
C TYR A 88 1.27 16.56 3.51
N PHE A 89 2.58 16.54 3.71
CA PHE A 89 3.15 17.34 4.78
C PHE A 89 3.21 18.81 4.36
N PRO A 90 2.82 19.71 5.27
CA PRO A 90 2.65 21.12 4.95
C PRO A 90 3.98 21.86 4.69
N SER A 91 5.13 21.32 5.11
CA SER A 91 6.41 22.04 5.03
C SER A 91 7.63 21.13 5.15
N MET A 92 8.77 21.62 4.63
CA MET A 92 10.08 20.98 4.76
C MET A 92 10.50 20.84 6.23
N SER A 93 10.05 21.75 7.08
CA SER A 93 10.22 21.67 8.53
C SER A 93 9.58 20.41 9.12
N PHE A 94 8.38 20.03 8.64
CA PHE A 94 7.72 18.81 9.09
C PHE A 94 8.47 17.56 8.62
N TYR A 95 9.01 17.58 7.40
CA TYR A 95 9.88 16.52 6.90
C TYR A 95 11.12 16.30 7.80
N PHE A 96 11.75 17.39 8.25
CA PHE A 96 12.83 17.34 9.25
C PHE A 96 12.39 16.74 10.59
N VAL A 97 11.22 17.13 11.10
CA VAL A 97 10.68 16.60 12.38
C VAL A 97 10.50 15.08 12.30
N ILE A 98 10.04 14.55 11.17
CA ILE A 98 9.90 13.10 10.96
C ILE A 98 11.26 12.41 11.00
N MET A 99 12.27 13.02 10.39
CA MET A 99 13.61 12.45 10.42
C MET A 99 14.21 12.47 11.82
N LEU A 100 13.97 13.52 12.60
CA LEU A 100 14.32 13.54 14.03
C LEU A 100 13.60 12.43 14.81
N PHE A 101 12.29 12.27 14.60
CA PHE A 101 11.52 11.19 15.20
C PHE A 101 12.08 9.80 14.81
N THR A 102 12.37 9.60 13.53
CA THR A 102 12.95 8.36 12.99
C THR A 102 14.32 8.08 13.62
N THR A 103 15.13 9.12 13.82
CA THR A 103 16.43 9.05 14.51
C THR A 103 16.27 8.60 15.96
N ILE A 104 15.41 9.28 16.72
CA ILE A 104 15.15 8.96 18.12
C ILE A 104 14.61 7.52 18.25
N TYR A 105 13.70 7.13 17.36
CA TYR A 105 13.12 5.79 17.35
C TYR A 105 14.16 4.71 17.03
N LEU A 106 15.07 4.97 16.08
CA LEU A 106 16.16 4.06 15.76
C LEU A 106 17.11 3.88 16.95
N ILE A 107 17.50 4.97 17.61
CA ILE A 107 18.32 4.94 18.84
C ILE A 107 17.61 4.09 19.91
N TYR A 108 16.32 4.34 20.14
CA TYR A 108 15.52 3.56 21.09
C TYR A 108 15.50 2.06 20.76
N ILE A 109 15.33 1.68 19.48
CA ILE A 109 15.34 0.27 19.07
C ILE A 109 16.70 -0.38 19.26
N VAL A 110 17.79 0.32 18.96
CA VAL A 110 19.16 -0.18 19.12
C VAL A 110 19.41 -0.59 20.58
N TYR A 111 19.09 0.28 21.53
CA TYR A 111 19.31 0.02 22.96
C TYR A 111 18.23 -0.84 23.62
N SER A 112 17.08 -1.06 22.98
CA SER A 112 16.01 -1.86 23.55
C SER A 112 16.30 -3.35 23.45
N ASN A 113 16.37 -4.03 24.60
CA ASN A 113 16.42 -5.49 24.66
C ASN A 113 15.02 -6.14 24.59
N LYS A 114 13.95 -5.33 24.46
CA LYS A 114 12.56 -5.82 24.44
C LYS A 114 12.14 -6.37 23.07
N TYR A 115 12.89 -6.08 22.02
CA TYR A 115 12.54 -6.43 20.63
C TYR A 115 13.44 -7.54 20.10
N SER A 116 12.85 -8.45 19.31
CA SER A 116 13.60 -9.51 18.63
C SER A 116 14.48 -8.95 17.51
N ASP A 117 15.57 -9.66 17.19
CA ASP A 117 16.53 -9.22 16.17
C ASP A 117 15.88 -9.02 14.80
N ARG A 118 14.92 -9.89 14.42
CA ARG A 118 14.16 -9.74 13.17
C ARG A 118 13.38 -8.43 13.11
N PHE A 119 12.76 -8.03 14.24
CA PHE A 119 12.04 -6.76 14.32
C PHE A 119 13.00 -5.57 14.29
N LYS A 120 14.18 -5.67 14.92
CA LYS A 120 15.22 -4.65 14.84
C LYS A 120 15.70 -4.46 13.39
N ILE A 121 16.06 -5.56 12.72
CA ILE A 121 16.51 -5.55 11.31
C ILE A 121 15.45 -4.92 10.40
N PHE A 122 14.18 -5.29 10.55
CA PHE A 122 13.07 -4.68 9.81
C PHE A 122 13.05 -3.15 9.98
N ASN A 123 13.15 -2.65 11.21
CA ASN A 123 13.16 -1.21 11.47
C ASN A 123 14.43 -0.53 10.94
N TYR A 124 15.59 -1.19 11.00
CA TYR A 124 16.83 -0.65 10.43
C TYR A 124 16.73 -0.46 8.92
N ILE A 125 16.15 -1.42 8.21
CA ILE A 125 15.93 -1.31 6.76
C ILE A 125 15.02 -0.11 6.45
N PHE A 126 13.90 0.04 7.15
CA PHE A 126 12.98 1.16 6.92
C PHE A 126 13.62 2.52 7.25
N CYS A 127 14.31 2.63 8.37
CA CYS A 127 15.02 3.85 8.73
C CYS A 127 16.11 4.18 7.70
N PHE A 128 16.87 3.17 7.26
CA PHE A 128 17.89 3.35 6.21
C PHE A 128 17.29 3.91 4.92
N ILE A 129 16.17 3.35 4.45
CA ILE A 129 15.48 3.86 3.26
C ILE A 129 15.06 5.33 3.45
N LEU A 130 14.47 5.68 4.60
CA LEU A 130 14.09 7.07 4.89
C LEU A 130 15.30 8.02 4.90
N TYR A 131 16.45 7.59 5.45
CA TYR A 131 17.70 8.36 5.40
C TYR A 131 18.23 8.55 3.99
N VAL A 132 18.18 7.51 3.14
CA VAL A 132 18.59 7.62 1.73
C VAL A 132 17.76 8.68 1.01
N PHE A 133 16.44 8.68 1.21
CA PHE A 133 15.56 9.69 0.63
C PHE A 133 15.86 11.09 1.17
N PHE A 134 16.08 11.22 2.47
CA PHE A 134 16.43 12.49 3.10
C PHE A 134 17.73 13.06 2.53
N VAL A 135 18.81 12.27 2.50
CA VAL A 135 20.10 12.69 1.93
C VAL A 135 19.95 13.02 0.45
N GLY A 136 19.21 12.23 -0.32
CA GLY A 136 18.95 12.48 -1.74
C GLY A 136 18.25 13.83 -1.99
N LEU A 137 17.24 14.16 -1.19
CA LEU A 137 16.53 15.43 -1.26
C LEU A 137 17.43 16.62 -0.88
N PHE A 138 18.23 16.51 0.19
CA PHE A 138 19.19 17.58 0.53
C PHE A 138 20.27 17.75 -0.53
N SER A 139 20.78 16.66 -1.08
CA SER A 139 21.73 16.70 -2.20
C SER A 139 21.15 17.42 -3.40
N TYR A 140 19.89 17.17 -3.75
CA TYR A 140 19.21 17.84 -4.85
C TYR A 140 19.03 19.35 -4.57
N ILE A 141 18.63 19.72 -3.36
CA ILE A 141 18.45 21.13 -2.95
C ILE A 141 19.77 21.89 -3.02
N VAL A 142 20.84 21.32 -2.47
CA VAL A 142 22.18 21.93 -2.46
C VAL A 142 22.74 22.04 -3.88
N SER A 143 22.61 20.98 -4.69
CA SER A 143 23.15 20.98 -6.06
C SER A 143 22.48 22.01 -6.97
N ASN A 144 21.22 22.36 -6.69
CA ASN A 144 20.45 23.33 -7.46
C ASN A 144 20.36 24.72 -6.78
N ASN A 145 21.11 24.96 -5.70
CA ASN A 145 21.10 26.21 -4.92
C ASN A 145 19.69 26.68 -4.53
N LEU A 146 18.80 25.74 -4.20
CA LEU A 146 17.42 26.06 -3.82
C LEU A 146 17.38 26.56 -2.38
N SER A 147 16.73 27.71 -2.16
CA SER A 147 16.49 28.22 -0.81
C SER A 147 15.52 27.29 -0.08
N LEU A 148 15.87 26.87 1.14
CA LEU A 148 14.97 26.20 2.06
C LEU A 148 13.91 27.20 2.53
N SER A 149 12.89 27.46 1.71
CA SER A 149 11.78 28.33 2.11
C SER A 149 10.88 27.59 3.11
N ILE A 150 10.37 28.34 4.09
CA ILE A 150 9.32 27.85 5.01
C ILE A 150 8.00 27.64 4.26
N ASP A 151 7.84 28.31 3.11
CA ASP A 151 6.65 28.28 2.28
C ASP A 151 6.54 27.02 1.40
N TYR A 152 5.29 26.65 1.10
CA TYR A 152 4.90 25.60 0.14
C TYR A 152 5.46 25.81 -1.28
N ALA A 153 6.06 26.97 -1.58
CA ALA A 153 6.63 27.28 -2.87
C ALA A 153 7.74 26.30 -3.29
N ILE A 154 8.52 25.76 -2.33
CA ILE A 154 9.57 24.78 -2.61
C ILE A 154 9.02 23.47 -3.18
N TYR A 155 7.75 23.16 -2.89
CA TYR A 155 7.04 21.99 -3.41
C TYR A 155 6.53 22.14 -4.84
N LYS A 156 6.69 23.31 -5.47
CA LYS A 156 6.44 23.44 -6.91
C LYS A 156 7.50 22.70 -7.74
N ASP A 157 8.69 22.46 -7.18
CA ASP A 157 9.69 21.62 -7.83
C ASP A 157 9.25 20.15 -7.75
N LYS A 158 9.01 19.54 -8.92
CA LYS A 158 8.50 18.17 -9.05
C LYS A 158 9.40 17.11 -8.38
N TYR A 159 10.71 17.34 -8.28
CA TYR A 159 11.64 16.40 -7.68
C TYR A 159 11.56 16.48 -6.16
N ILE A 160 11.61 17.68 -5.59
CA ILE A 160 11.41 17.89 -4.13
C ILE A 160 10.06 17.31 -3.71
N LEU A 161 9.04 17.55 -4.53
CA LEU A 161 7.71 17.01 -4.33
C LEU A 161 7.69 15.49 -4.24
N SER A 162 8.30 14.83 -5.23
CA SER A 162 8.36 13.37 -5.31
C SER A 162 9.11 12.78 -4.12
N PHE A 163 10.25 13.37 -3.74
CA PHE A 163 11.02 12.93 -2.57
C PHE A 163 10.19 12.99 -1.29
N VAL A 164 9.49 14.10 -1.03
CA VAL A 164 8.69 14.25 0.19
C VAL A 164 7.48 13.33 0.20
N GLN A 165 6.74 13.23 -0.91
CA GLN A 165 5.58 12.35 -1.04
C GLN A 165 5.95 10.88 -0.82
N LEU A 166 7.01 10.39 -1.49
CA LEU A 166 7.45 9.00 -1.39
C LEU A 166 8.00 8.69 0.01
N SER A 167 8.79 9.61 0.58
CA SER A 167 9.26 9.44 1.96
C SER A 167 8.10 9.36 2.94
N ASN A 168 7.05 10.16 2.74
CA ASN A 168 5.87 10.14 3.58
C ASN A 168 5.11 8.81 3.47
N LEU A 169 4.90 8.33 2.24
CA LEU A 169 4.28 7.03 2.00
C LEU A 169 5.04 5.92 2.74
N ILE A 170 6.37 5.91 2.63
CA ILE A 170 7.24 4.94 3.31
C ILE A 170 7.09 5.04 4.83
N PHE A 171 7.09 6.26 5.37
CA PHE A 171 6.93 6.51 6.81
C PHE A 171 5.58 6.00 7.34
N TRP A 172 4.47 6.30 6.65
CA TRP A 172 3.14 5.82 7.06
C TRP A 172 3.00 4.31 6.96
N LEU A 173 3.50 3.70 5.89
CA LEU A 173 3.52 2.25 5.73
C LEU A 173 4.31 1.60 6.87
N TRP A 174 5.48 2.14 7.20
CA TRP A 174 6.30 1.66 8.31
C TRP A 174 5.58 1.76 9.65
N MET A 175 4.96 2.90 9.94
CA MET A 175 4.19 3.13 11.17
C MET A 175 3.01 2.16 11.28
N LEU A 176 2.26 1.96 10.19
CA LEU A 176 1.14 1.02 10.14
C LEU A 176 1.59 -0.42 10.40
N ILE A 177 2.61 -0.89 9.70
CA ILE A 177 3.13 -2.26 9.88
C ILE A 177 3.63 -2.45 11.32
N THR A 178 4.38 -1.48 11.85
CA THR A 178 4.89 -1.49 13.22
C THR A 178 3.76 -1.52 14.26
N PHE A 179 2.69 -0.76 14.02
CA PHE A 179 1.51 -0.73 14.87
C PHE A 179 0.78 -2.07 14.87
N PHE A 180 0.51 -2.66 13.69
CA PHE A 180 -0.13 -3.97 13.57
C PHE A 180 0.70 -5.09 14.21
N ILE A 181 2.02 -5.09 14.05
CA ILE A 181 2.91 -6.07 14.70
C ILE A 181 2.81 -5.96 16.23
N LYS A 182 2.80 -4.74 16.77
CA LYS A 182 2.66 -4.52 18.23
C LYS A 182 1.30 -5.00 18.73
N ILE A 183 0.22 -4.68 18.02
CA ILE A 183 -1.13 -5.15 18.34
C ILE A 183 -1.18 -6.67 18.32
N TYR A 184 -0.69 -7.30 17.25
CA TYR A 184 -0.66 -8.75 17.12
C TYR A 184 0.07 -9.41 18.29
N ASN A 185 1.26 -8.89 18.64
CA ASN A 185 2.03 -9.41 19.77
C ASN A 185 1.35 -9.18 21.12
N TYR A 186 0.64 -8.06 21.29
CA TYR A 186 -0.14 -7.78 22.50
C TYR A 186 -1.27 -8.79 22.67
N PHE A 187 -2.04 -9.06 21.61
CA PHE A 187 -3.09 -10.07 21.63
C PHE A 187 -2.52 -11.47 21.84
N ARG A 188 -1.46 -11.85 21.14
CA ARG A 188 -0.82 -13.16 21.33
C ARG A 188 -0.41 -13.40 22.78
N LYS A 189 0.25 -12.42 23.44
CA LYS A 189 0.67 -12.55 24.84
C LYS A 189 -0.47 -12.55 25.86
N LYS A 190 -1.66 -12.09 25.49
CA LYS A 190 -2.82 -11.99 26.39
C LYS A 190 -3.73 -13.22 26.30
N PHE A 191 -3.70 -13.93 25.17
CA PHE A 191 -4.58 -15.05 24.86
C PHE A 191 -3.85 -16.40 24.70
N ASP A 192 -2.50 -16.40 24.70
CA ASP A 192 -1.65 -17.57 25.00
C ASP A 192 -1.28 -17.55 26.50
#